data_AF-A0AAV8FWI6-F1
#
_entry.id   AF-A0AAV8FWI6-F1
#
_cell.length_a   1.000
_cell.length_b   1.000
_cell.length_c   1.000
_cell.angle_alpha   90.00
_cell.angle_beta   90.00
_cell.angle_gamma   90.00
#
_symmetry.space_group_name_H-M   'P 1'
#
loop_
_entity.id
_entity.type
_entity.pdbx_description
1 polymer ?
#
loop_
_entity_poly.entity_id
_entity_poly.type
_entity_poly.pdbx_seq_one_letter_code
_entity_poly.pdbx_strand_id
1 'polypeptide(L)'
;MARSLAYCFSLSLTLILLLTLMVRSVTSEECSNDLSKLSISCKQYVKYPANPKIDPSKECCDVVQQSNIKCVCGHVTKEIEKIISMEKVVYVAAKCGRPLAKGSKCGSYQIPKAVNLV
;
A
#
# COMPACT_ATOMS: atom_id res chain seq x y z
N MET A 1 -18.74 -15.97 -47.97
CA MET A 1 -18.45 -14.65 -47.38
C MET A 1 -18.87 -14.55 -45.90
N ALA A 2 -20.05 -15.04 -45.49
CA ALA A 2 -20.48 -15.00 -44.08
C ALA A 2 -19.62 -15.84 -43.09
N ARG A 3 -19.07 -16.97 -43.55
CA ARG A 3 -18.20 -17.83 -42.72
C ARG A 3 -16.88 -17.16 -42.33
N SER A 4 -16.24 -16.43 -43.24
CA SER A 4 -14.99 -15.71 -42.97
C SER A 4 -15.18 -14.55 -41.99
N LEU A 5 -16.33 -13.88 -42.01
CA LEU A 5 -16.67 -12.82 -41.04
C LEU A 5 -16.87 -13.39 -39.62
N ALA A 6 -17.47 -14.59 -39.52
CA ALA A 6 -17.62 -15.29 -38.24
C ALA A 6 -16.27 -15.72 -37.62
N TYR A 7 -15.28 -16.08 -38.45
CA TYR A 7 -13.92 -16.39 -38.01
C TYR A 7 -13.15 -15.17 -37.49
N CYS A 8 -13.34 -14.00 -38.10
CA CYS A 8 -12.75 -12.75 -37.61
C CYS A 8 -13.37 -12.32 -36.27
N PHE A 9 -14.68 -12.50 -36.11
CA PHE A 9 -15.37 -12.19 -34.85
C PHE A 9 -14.96 -13.16 -33.73
N SER A 10 -14.79 -14.45 -34.03
CA SER A 10 -14.31 -15.41 -33.05
C SER A 10 -12.85 -15.17 -32.65
N LEU A 11 -11.96 -14.83 -33.60
CA LEU A 11 -10.55 -14.54 -33.32
C LEU A 11 -10.36 -13.25 -32.50
N SER A 12 -11.17 -12.23 -32.75
CA SER A 12 -11.13 -10.99 -31.98
C SER A 12 -11.66 -11.18 -30.55
N LEU A 13 -12.75 -11.95 -30.38
CA LEU A 13 -13.30 -12.24 -29.05
C LEU A 13 -12.35 -13.09 -28.19
N THR A 14 -11.67 -14.07 -28.79
CA THR A 14 -10.66 -14.88 -28.06
C THR A 14 -9.42 -14.07 -27.70
N LEU A 15 -8.97 -13.16 -28.56
CA LEU A 15 -7.85 -12.25 -28.24
C LEU A 15 -8.20 -11.31 -27.08
N ILE A 16 -9.41 -10.74 -27.07
CA ILE A 16 -9.89 -9.90 -25.97
C ILE A 16 -10.00 -10.71 -24.67
N LEU A 17 -10.53 -11.94 -24.71
CA LEU A 17 -10.62 -12.83 -23.55
C LEU A 17 -9.23 -13.22 -23.00
N LEU A 18 -8.25 -13.46 -23.88
CA LEU A 18 -6.87 -13.73 -23.47
C LEU A 18 -6.20 -12.50 -22.85
N LEU A 19 -6.50 -11.30 -23.35
CA LEU A 19 -6.02 -10.04 -22.77
C LEU A 19 -6.65 -9.75 -21.40
N THR A 20 -7.92 -10.10 -21.18
CA THR A 20 -8.57 -9.91 -19.87
C THR A 20 -8.13 -10.93 -18.82
N LEU A 21 -7.75 -12.16 -19.22
CA LEU A 21 -7.18 -13.16 -18.30
C LEU A 21 -5.78 -12.78 -17.79
N MET A 22 -5.06 -11.91 -18.53
CA MET A 22 -3.81 -11.29 -18.08
C MET A 22 -4.02 -10.12 -17.11
N VAL A 23 -5.26 -9.64 -16.94
CA VAL A 23 -5.64 -8.74 -15.84
C VAL A 23 -5.69 -9.58 -14.57
N ARG A 24 -4.51 -10.05 -14.16
CA ARG A 24 -4.23 -10.56 -12.82
C ARG A 24 -4.80 -9.55 -11.82
N SER A 25 -5.41 -10.05 -10.76
CA SER A 25 -5.96 -9.27 -9.66
C SER A 25 -4.94 -8.24 -9.14
N VAL A 26 -5.03 -7.01 -9.67
CA VAL A 26 -4.17 -5.84 -9.38
C VAL A 26 -4.21 -5.42 -7.90
N THR A 27 -4.94 -6.14 -7.04
CA THR A 27 -5.25 -5.70 -5.68
C THR A 27 -4.50 -6.47 -4.59
N SER A 28 -4.10 -7.72 -4.80
CA SER A 28 -3.51 -8.57 -3.74
C SER A 28 -1.99 -8.76 -3.86
N GLU A 29 -1.48 -9.03 -5.06
CA GLU A 29 -0.04 -9.24 -5.29
C GLU A 29 0.75 -7.93 -5.10
N GLU A 30 0.25 -6.81 -5.63
CA GLU A 30 0.87 -5.50 -5.48
C GLU A 30 0.92 -5.06 -4.01
N CYS A 31 -0.14 -5.34 -3.25
CA CYS A 31 -0.22 -4.99 -1.83
C CYS A 31 0.77 -5.77 -0.97
N SER A 32 0.95 -7.06 -1.24
CA SER A 32 1.95 -7.88 -0.56
C SER A 32 3.37 -7.39 -0.86
N ASN A 33 3.61 -6.93 -2.09
CA ASN A 33 4.86 -6.32 -2.50
C ASN A 33 5.10 -4.98 -1.79
N ASP A 34 4.09 -4.12 -1.72
CA ASP A 34 4.15 -2.85 -0.99
C ASP A 34 4.46 -3.03 0.48
N LEU A 35 3.78 -3.97 1.15
CA LEU A 35 4.06 -4.35 2.53
C LEU A 35 5.53 -4.76 2.72
N SER A 36 6.03 -5.59 1.80
CA SER A 36 7.41 -6.07 1.84
C SER A 36 8.41 -4.92 1.67
N LYS A 37 8.22 -4.05 0.65
CA LYS A 37 9.08 -2.88 0.41
C LYS A 37 9.07 -1.89 1.58
N LEU A 38 7.90 -1.62 2.16
CA LEU A 38 7.78 -0.78 3.35
C LEU A 38 8.50 -1.41 4.55
N SER A 39 8.35 -2.73 4.74
CA SER A 39 9.04 -3.44 5.82
C SER A 39 10.56 -3.40 5.69
N ILE A 40 11.10 -3.41 4.47
CA ILE A 40 12.54 -3.36 4.24
C ILE A 40 13.04 -1.92 4.43
N SER A 41 12.40 -0.96 3.77
CA SER A 41 12.90 0.42 3.67
C SER A 41 12.59 1.26 4.92
N CYS A 42 11.45 1.00 5.57
CA CYS A 42 10.92 1.86 6.63
C CYS A 42 10.96 1.29 8.05
N LYS A 43 11.24 -0.01 8.23
CA LYS A 43 11.16 -0.70 9.54
C LYS A 43 11.89 0.00 10.68
N GLN A 44 13.08 0.54 10.42
CA GLN A 44 13.87 1.24 11.44
C GLN A 44 13.22 2.55 11.92
N TYR A 45 12.42 3.21 11.09
CA TYR A 45 11.76 4.48 11.41
C TYR A 45 10.41 4.30 12.09
N VAL A 46 9.85 3.09 12.10
CA VAL A 46 8.51 2.81 12.64
C VAL A 46 8.49 1.87 13.85
N LYS A 47 9.59 1.19 14.17
CA LYS A 47 9.68 0.32 15.35
C LYS A 47 9.60 1.10 16.68
N TYR A 48 9.13 0.42 17.73
CA TYR A 48 9.25 0.91 19.11
C TYR A 48 10.73 1.09 19.53
N PRO A 49 11.02 1.94 20.54
CA PRO A 49 10.10 2.82 21.29
C PRO A 49 9.50 3.95 20.43
N ALA A 50 8.41 4.58 20.87
CA ALA A 50 7.73 5.66 20.12
C ALA A 50 8.60 6.92 19.95
N ASN A 51 9.51 7.16 20.89
CA ASN A 51 10.50 8.23 20.86
C ASN A 51 11.94 7.66 20.89
N PRO A 52 12.91 8.33 20.25
CA PRO A 52 12.74 9.50 19.39
C PRO A 52 12.10 9.13 18.04
N LYS A 53 11.42 10.10 17.42
CA LYS A 53 11.02 10.03 16.00
C LYS A 53 12.25 10.39 15.17
N ILE A 54 12.55 9.55 14.19
CA ILE A 54 13.71 9.70 13.31
C ILE A 54 13.20 10.00 11.92
N ASP A 55 13.77 11.01 11.26
CA ASP A 55 13.38 11.37 9.90
C ASP A 55 13.68 10.20 8.93
N PRO A 56 12.71 9.83 8.07
CA PRO A 56 12.86 8.72 7.14
C PRO A 56 13.92 9.03 6.06
N SER A 57 14.58 7.98 5.56
CA SER A 57 15.44 8.10 4.38
C SER A 57 14.61 8.41 3.14
N LYS A 58 15.29 8.94 2.11
CA LYS A 58 14.70 9.13 0.78
C LYS A 58 14.09 7.83 0.25
N GLU A 59 14.80 6.70 0.38
CA GLU A 59 14.32 5.39 -0.04
C GLU A 59 13.01 4.99 0.65
N CYS A 60 12.91 5.18 1.97
CA CYS A 60 11.66 4.94 2.68
C CYS A 60 10.53 5.83 2.15
N CYS A 61 10.81 7.12 1.91
CA CYS A 61 9.80 8.03 1.38
C CYS A 61 9.36 7.70 -0.05
N ASP A 62 10.28 7.29 -0.91
CA ASP A 62 9.95 6.89 -2.28
C ASP A 62 8.96 5.70 -2.27
N VAL A 63 9.19 4.70 -1.39
CA VAL A 63 8.25 3.58 -1.20
C VAL A 63 6.93 4.04 -0.60
N VAL A 64 6.95 4.87 0.44
CA VAL A 64 5.73 5.42 1.06
C VAL A 64 4.87 6.17 0.04
N GLN A 65 5.46 6.87 -0.92
CA GLN A 65 4.73 7.59 -1.96
C GLN A 65 4.09 6.67 -2.99
N GLN A 66 4.74 5.55 -3.31
CA GLN A 66 4.29 4.62 -4.35
C GLN A 66 3.31 3.56 -3.85
N SER A 67 3.37 3.20 -2.55
CA SER A 67 2.60 2.06 -2.04
C SER A 67 1.10 2.27 -1.96
N ASN A 68 0.33 1.19 -2.03
CA ASN A 68 -1.09 1.19 -1.72
C ASN A 68 -1.33 1.18 -0.20
N ILE A 69 -1.22 2.36 0.41
CA ILE A 69 -1.36 2.55 1.88
C ILE A 69 -2.71 2.05 2.40
N LYS A 70 -3.79 2.21 1.62
CA LYS A 70 -5.11 1.69 2.00
C LYS A 70 -5.08 0.17 2.14
N CYS A 71 -4.46 -0.52 1.19
CA CYS A 71 -4.34 -1.97 1.26
C CYS A 71 -3.39 -2.41 2.39
N VAL A 72 -2.21 -1.79 2.49
CA VAL A 72 -1.24 -2.04 3.57
C VAL A 72 -1.91 -1.94 4.94
N CYS A 73 -2.69 -0.89 5.17
CA CYS A 73 -3.45 -0.69 6.40
C CYS A 73 -4.50 -1.78 6.67
N GLY A 74 -5.02 -2.46 5.65
CA GLY A 74 -5.89 -3.63 5.80
C GLY A 74 -5.16 -4.89 6.29
N HIS A 75 -3.84 -4.96 6.09
CA HIS A 75 -2.99 -6.07 6.54
C HIS A 75 -2.30 -5.81 7.89
N VAL A 76 -2.41 -4.61 8.45
CA VAL A 76 -1.89 -4.31 9.79
C VAL A 76 -2.77 -5.02 10.81
N THR A 77 -2.22 -6.05 11.46
CA THR A 77 -2.89 -6.78 12.55
C THR A 77 -2.46 -6.25 13.91
N LYS A 78 -3.14 -6.70 14.97
CA LYS A 78 -2.76 -6.37 16.36
C LYS A 78 -1.35 -6.84 16.72
N GLU A 79 -0.90 -7.94 16.14
CA GLU A 79 0.45 -8.48 16.31
C GLU A 79 1.49 -7.53 15.68
N ILE A 80 1.17 -6.96 14.52
CA ILE A 80 2.01 -5.94 13.88
C ILE A 80 2.02 -4.65 14.72
N GLU A 81 0.88 -4.21 15.23
CA GLU A 81 0.78 -3.02 16.11
C GLU A 81 1.57 -3.15 17.42
N LYS A 82 1.92 -4.36 17.85
CA LYS A 82 2.79 -4.61 19.01
C LYS A 82 4.28 -4.42 18.68
N ILE A 83 4.69 -4.55 17.42
CA ILE A 83 6.09 -4.44 16.99
C ILE A 83 6.42 -3.09 16.35
N ILE A 84 5.42 -2.36 15.84
CA ILE A 84 5.58 -1.01 15.29
C ILE A 84 4.82 0.02 16.11
N SER A 85 5.41 1.21 16.24
CA SER A 85 4.76 2.39 16.80
C SER A 85 3.91 3.06 15.71
N MET A 86 2.59 3.01 15.87
CA MET A 86 1.68 3.66 14.93
C MET A 86 1.82 5.19 14.93
N GLU A 87 2.29 5.79 16.03
CA GLU A 87 2.66 7.20 16.07
C GLU A 87 3.82 7.52 15.11
N LYS A 88 4.82 6.62 15.03
CA LYS A 88 5.91 6.76 14.07
C LYS A 88 5.47 6.49 12.64
N VAL A 89 4.53 5.56 12.42
CA VAL A 89 3.93 5.37 11.08
C VAL A 89 3.26 6.66 10.60
N VAL A 90 2.47 7.30 11.46
CA VAL A 90 1.84 8.60 11.16
C VAL A 90 2.90 9.68 10.89
N TYR A 91 3.96 9.72 11.70
CA TYR A 91 5.05 10.67 11.53
C TYR A 91 5.78 10.49 10.18
N VAL A 92 6.20 9.27 9.85
CA VAL A 92 6.90 8.93 8.61
C VAL A 92 6.01 9.27 7.41
N ALA A 93 4.73 8.89 7.44
CA ALA A 93 3.79 9.20 6.37
C ALA A 93 3.66 10.72 6.15
N ALA A 94 3.53 11.50 7.23
CA ALA A 94 3.48 12.96 7.16
C ALA A 94 4.79 13.57 6.62
N LYS A 95 5.95 13.11 7.12
CA LYS A 95 7.28 13.59 6.70
C LYS A 95 7.58 13.28 5.23
N CYS A 96 7.11 12.15 4.71
CA CYS A 96 7.25 11.79 3.31
C CYS A 96 6.23 12.48 2.39
N GLY A 97 5.43 13.42 2.90
CA GLY A 97 4.46 14.19 2.11
C GLY A 97 3.17 13.43 1.79
N ARG A 98 2.89 12.31 2.46
CA ARG A 98 1.71 11.49 2.25
C ARG A 98 1.02 11.14 3.58
N PRO A 99 0.45 12.13 4.29
CA PRO A 99 -0.18 11.91 5.58
C PRO A 99 -1.36 10.95 5.47
N LEU A 100 -1.50 10.08 6.48
CA LEU A 100 -2.67 9.21 6.59
C LEU A 100 -3.94 10.05 6.81
N ALA A 101 -5.05 9.61 6.23
CA ALA A 101 -6.32 10.31 6.37
C ALA A 101 -6.73 10.42 7.84
N LYS A 102 -6.96 11.66 8.31
CA LYS A 102 -7.33 11.94 9.70
C LYS A 102 -8.61 11.19 10.08
N GLY A 103 -8.63 10.55 11.24
CA GLY A 103 -9.77 9.77 11.72
C GLY A 103 -10.01 8.44 11.03
N SER A 104 -9.22 8.09 10.00
CA SER A 104 -9.26 6.76 9.37
C SER A 104 -8.66 5.68 10.27
N LYS A 105 -8.81 4.42 9.87
CA LYS A 105 -8.21 3.27 10.57
C LYS A 105 -7.08 2.68 9.74
N CYS A 106 -6.04 2.22 10.43
CA CYS A 106 -4.97 1.41 9.88
C CYS A 106 -4.77 0.22 10.83
N GLY A 107 -5.20 -0.97 10.43
CA GLY A 107 -5.46 -2.06 11.35
C GLY A 107 -6.56 -1.72 12.35
N SER A 108 -6.31 -1.96 13.63
CA SER A 108 -7.15 -1.48 14.74
C SER A 108 -6.84 -0.06 15.18
N TYR A 109 -5.68 0.49 14.81
CA TYR A 109 -5.28 1.83 15.20
C TYR A 109 -6.08 2.93 14.50
N GLN A 110 -6.54 3.93 15.25
CA GLN A 110 -7.25 5.09 14.73
C GLN A 110 -6.31 6.28 14.57
N ILE A 111 -6.24 6.83 13.35
CA ILE A 111 -5.40 7.99 13.05
C ILE A 111 -5.95 9.21 13.78
N PRO A 112 -5.13 9.93 14.59
CA PRO A 112 -5.57 11.11 15.30
C PRO A 112 -6.20 12.16 14.36
N LYS A 113 -7.30 12.77 14.81
CA LYS A 113 -7.97 13.85 14.07
C LYS A 113 -7.17 15.16 14.11
N ALA A 114 -6.38 15.35 15.18
CA ALA A 114 -5.42 16.43 15.31
C ALA A 114 -4.01 15.86 15.08
N VAL A 115 -3.29 16.44 14.13
CA VAL A 115 -1.89 16.07 13.89
C VAL A 115 -1.03 16.95 14.79
N ASN A 116 -0.70 16.46 15.98
CA ASN A 116 0.35 17.05 16.80
C ASN A 116 1.67 16.39 16.39
N LEU A 117 2.35 16.98 15.41
CA LEU A 117 3.75 16.67 15.10
C LEU A 117 4.62 17.29 16.21
N VAL A 118 4.53 16.74 17.42
CA VAL A 118 5.51 17.00 18.50
C VAL A 118 6.75 16.18 18.22
#